data_AF-A0A522Y553-F1
#
_entry.id   AF-A0A522Y553-F1
#
_cell.length_a   1.000
_cell.length_b   1.000
_cell.length_c   1.000
_cell.angle_alpha   90.00
_cell.angle_beta   90.00
_cell.angle_gamma   90.00
#
_symmetry.space_group_name_H-M   'P 1'
#
loop_
_entity.id
_entity.type
_entity.pdbx_description
1 polymer ?
#
loop_
_entity_poly.entity_id
_entity_poly.type
_entity_poly.pdbx_seq_one_letter_code
_entity_poly.pdbx_strand_id
1 'polypeptide(L)'
;ESILWRQKEQFSDGVGYGWIDGLKAHAGREVGDAALADAPRRFPVNPPQTKEAYLYRALFDAAFPGEACARTVPAGKSIACSTPAALAWDAAFAAAADPSGRAVAGVHRDSTAVA
;
A
#
# COMPACT_ATOMS: atom_id res chain seq x y z
N GLU A 1 -31.51 12.09 -2.79
CA GLU A 1 -31.24 11.67 -1.40
C GLU A 1 -30.16 10.62 -1.25
N SER A 2 -30.10 9.56 -2.08
CA SER A 2 -29.13 8.46 -1.94
C SER A 2 -27.64 8.85 -1.98
N ILE A 3 -27.27 9.92 -2.69
CA ILE A 3 -25.86 10.38 -2.79
C ILE A 3 -25.42 11.17 -1.55
N LEU A 4 -26.31 12.02 -1.00
CA LEU A 4 -26.00 12.88 0.14
C LEU A 4 -25.66 12.06 1.40
N TRP A 5 -26.29 10.90 1.54
CA TRP A 5 -26.16 10.01 2.70
C TRP A 5 -25.38 8.73 2.41
N ARG A 6 -24.70 8.65 1.26
CA ARG A 6 -23.89 7.48 0.91
C ARG A 6 -22.72 7.38 1.88
N GLN A 7 -22.58 6.23 2.54
CA GLN A 7 -21.42 5.97 3.39
C GLN A 7 -20.15 6.06 2.53
N LYS A 8 -19.11 6.72 3.05
CA LYS A 8 -17.84 6.80 2.36
C LYS A 8 -17.28 5.39 2.18
N GLU A 9 -17.12 5.02 0.93
CA GLU A 9 -16.41 3.81 0.53
C GLU A 9 -14.91 4.04 0.71
N GLN A 10 -14.21 3.01 1.17
CA GLN A 10 -12.76 3.10 1.34
C GLN A 10 -12.06 3.08 -0.02
N PHE A 11 -10.87 3.68 -0.10
CA PHE A 11 -10.26 4.13 -1.36
C PHE A 11 -10.13 3.04 -2.44
N SER A 12 -9.80 1.82 -2.05
CA SER A 12 -9.63 0.72 -3.00
C SER A 12 -10.93 0.11 -3.48
N ASP A 13 -11.93 0.00 -2.59
CA ASP A 13 -13.22 -0.60 -2.92
C ASP A 13 -14.04 0.29 -3.85
N GLY A 14 -13.88 1.61 -3.75
CA GLY A 14 -14.51 2.57 -4.66
C GLY A 14 -13.98 2.55 -6.10
N VAL A 15 -12.82 1.94 -6.34
CA VAL A 15 -12.28 1.70 -7.69
C VAL A 15 -12.67 0.30 -8.20
N GLY A 16 -12.78 -0.67 -7.28
CA GLY A 16 -13.22 -2.03 -7.55
C GLY A 16 -12.37 -3.05 -6.80
N TYR A 17 -13.03 -4.02 -6.15
CA TYR A 17 -12.39 -4.96 -5.23
C TYR A 17 -11.18 -5.72 -5.80
N GLY A 18 -11.17 -6.01 -7.10
CA GLY A 18 -10.09 -6.75 -7.77
C GLY A 18 -8.88 -5.91 -8.21
N TRP A 19 -8.93 -4.58 -8.10
CA TRP A 19 -7.85 -3.71 -8.60
C TRP A 19 -6.53 -3.96 -7.88
N ILE A 20 -6.53 -3.91 -6.54
CA ILE A 20 -5.32 -4.14 -5.73
C ILE A 20 -4.84 -5.58 -5.84
N ASP A 21 -5.76 -6.55 -5.86
CA ASP A 21 -5.38 -7.95 -5.99
C ASP A 21 -4.72 -8.21 -7.36
N GLY A 22 -5.19 -7.53 -8.41
CA GLY A 22 -4.56 -7.52 -9.72
C GLY A 22 -3.14 -6.95 -9.70
N LEU A 23 -2.91 -5.83 -9.00
CA LEU A 23 -1.58 -5.22 -8.84
C LEU A 23 -0.62 -6.15 -8.10
N LYS A 24 -1.07 -6.73 -6.98
CA LYS A 24 -0.29 -7.71 -6.21
C LYS A 24 0.05 -8.94 -7.05
N ALA A 25 -0.91 -9.48 -7.79
CA ALA A 25 -0.71 -10.63 -8.66
C ALA A 25 0.26 -10.31 -9.80
N HIS A 26 0.18 -9.13 -10.41
CA HIS A 26 1.10 -8.69 -11.44
C HIS A 26 2.52 -8.56 -10.89
N ALA A 27 2.71 -7.83 -9.79
CA ALA A 27 4.01 -7.70 -9.14
C ALA A 27 4.59 -9.06 -8.69
N GLY A 28 3.72 -10.00 -8.29
CA GLY A 28 4.07 -11.38 -7.98
C GLY A 28 4.72 -12.13 -9.15
N ARG A 29 4.32 -11.82 -10.39
CA ARG A 29 4.89 -12.40 -11.61
C ARG A 29 6.16 -11.69 -12.06
N GLU A 30 6.24 -10.37 -11.89
CA GLU A 30 7.38 -9.55 -12.34
C GLU A 30 8.58 -9.62 -11.39
N VAL A 31 8.36 -9.83 -10.10
CA VAL A 31 9.42 -9.78 -9.08
C VAL A 31 9.62 -11.15 -8.44
N GLY A 32 10.79 -11.74 -8.67
CA GLY A 32 11.20 -12.99 -8.02
C GLY A 32 11.55 -12.82 -6.55
N ASP A 33 11.44 -13.90 -5.76
CA ASP A 33 11.76 -13.88 -4.32
C ASP A 33 13.23 -13.53 -4.05
N ALA A 34 14.13 -14.02 -4.91
CA ALA A 34 15.56 -13.69 -4.83
C ALA A 34 15.83 -12.19 -5.04
N ALA A 35 15.10 -11.55 -5.97
CA ALA A 35 15.24 -10.12 -6.22
C ALA A 35 14.74 -9.30 -5.01
N LEU A 36 13.65 -9.73 -4.39
CA LEU A 36 13.15 -9.09 -3.16
C LEU A 36 14.10 -9.31 -1.99
N ALA A 37 14.68 -10.50 -1.83
CA ALA A 37 15.66 -10.79 -0.78
C ALA A 37 16.94 -9.93 -0.93
N ASP A 38 17.34 -9.64 -2.16
CA ASP A 38 18.48 -8.78 -2.49
C ASP A 38 18.14 -7.26 -2.46
N ALA A 39 16.88 -6.90 -2.23
CA ALA A 39 16.42 -5.52 -2.27
C ALA A 39 17.21 -4.55 -1.36
N PRO A 40 17.62 -4.91 -0.13
CA PRO A 40 18.44 -4.03 0.71
C PRO A 40 19.80 -3.69 0.10
N ARG A 41 20.37 -4.60 -0.71
CA ARG A 41 21.63 -4.36 -1.41
C ARG A 41 21.43 -3.46 -2.63
N ARG A 42 20.36 -3.69 -3.39
CA ARG A 42 20.04 -2.90 -4.60
C ARG A 42 19.54 -1.49 -4.27
N PHE A 43 18.71 -1.36 -3.24
CA PHE A 43 18.02 -0.13 -2.84
C PHE A 43 18.38 0.24 -1.40
N PRO A 44 19.57 0.79 -1.14
CA PRO A 44 20.04 1.08 0.22
C PRO A 44 19.20 2.12 0.96
N VAL A 45 18.60 3.06 0.21
CA VAL A 45 17.60 4.01 0.74
C VAL A 45 16.22 3.38 0.59
N ASN A 46 15.46 3.25 1.67
CA ASN A 46 14.06 2.77 1.67
C ASN A 46 13.86 1.44 0.91
N PRO A 47 14.50 0.34 1.34
CA PRO A 47 14.38 -0.94 0.63
C PRO A 47 12.93 -1.45 0.63
N PRO A 48 12.40 -1.87 -0.52
CA PRO A 48 11.03 -2.38 -0.62
C PRO A 48 10.88 -3.70 0.15
N GLN A 49 9.75 -3.84 0.85
CA GLN A 49 9.47 -5.01 1.70
C GLN A 49 8.48 -6.01 1.06
N THR A 50 7.88 -5.63 -0.07
CA THR A 50 6.95 -6.47 -0.83
C THR A 50 7.32 -6.44 -2.31
N LYS A 51 6.88 -7.45 -3.06
CA LYS A 51 7.06 -7.49 -4.52
C LYS A 51 6.42 -6.30 -5.23
N GLU A 52 5.25 -5.88 -4.76
CA GLU A 52 4.56 -4.70 -5.26
C GLU A 52 5.39 -3.42 -5.03
N ALA A 53 5.88 -3.20 -3.81
CA ALA A 53 6.75 -2.07 -3.51
C ALA A 53 8.05 -2.13 -4.31
N TYR A 54 8.59 -3.33 -4.56
CA TYR A 54 9.78 -3.52 -5.38
C TYR A 54 9.52 -3.10 -6.83
N LEU A 55 8.40 -3.52 -7.41
CA LEU A 55 8.03 -3.15 -8.77
C LEU A 55 7.95 -1.63 -8.91
N TYR A 56 7.24 -0.95 -8.00
CA TYR A 56 7.16 0.51 -8.00
C TYR A 56 8.52 1.17 -7.79
N ARG A 57 9.33 0.64 -6.87
CA ARG A 57 10.68 1.17 -6.63
C ARG A 57 11.58 1.02 -7.84
N ALA A 58 11.53 -0.10 -8.55
CA ALA A 58 12.30 -0.32 -9.76
C ALA A 58 11.87 0.64 -10.89
N LEU A 59 10.57 0.88 -11.05
CA LEU A 59 10.05 1.86 -12.01
C LEU A 59 10.49 3.29 -11.65
N PHE A 60 10.40 3.67 -10.37
CA PHE A 60 10.86 4.96 -9.89
C PHE A 60 12.36 5.15 -10.11
N ASP A 61 13.18 4.16 -9.77
CA ASP A 61 14.64 4.21 -9.91
C ASP A 61 15.08 4.29 -11.39
N ALA A 62 14.33 3.65 -12.29
CA ALA A 62 14.54 3.78 -13.73
C ALA A 62 14.19 5.18 -14.27
N ALA A 63 13.14 5.82 -13.76
CA ALA A 63 12.73 7.15 -14.18
C ALA A 63 13.51 8.29 -13.50
N PHE A 64 13.91 8.09 -12.24
CA PHE A 64 14.54 9.07 -11.35
C PHE A 64 15.74 8.44 -10.63
N PRO A 65 16.85 8.22 -11.35
CA PRO A 65 17.99 7.49 -10.81
C PRO A 65 18.71 8.27 -9.70
N GLY A 66 19.17 7.54 -8.70
CA GLY A 66 20.07 8.04 -7.66
C GLY A 66 19.44 8.26 -6.29
N GLU A 67 20.31 8.27 -5.27
CA GLU A 67 19.85 8.35 -3.87
C GLU A 67 19.13 9.65 -3.53
N ALA A 68 19.51 10.77 -4.15
CA ALA A 68 18.87 12.06 -3.89
C ALA A 68 17.38 12.00 -4.21
N CYS A 69 17.00 11.43 -5.35
CA CYS A 69 15.61 11.19 -5.73
C CYS A 69 14.93 10.20 -4.78
N ALA A 70 15.59 9.09 -4.44
CA ALA A 70 15.01 8.13 -3.51
C ALA A 70 14.70 8.72 -2.12
N ARG A 71 15.51 9.68 -1.65
CA ARG A 71 15.33 10.36 -0.35
C ARG A 71 14.20 11.40 -0.36
N THR A 72 13.67 11.81 -1.52
CA THR A 72 12.49 12.68 -1.57
C THR A 72 11.19 11.92 -1.29
N VAL A 73 11.22 10.59 -1.34
CA VAL A 73 10.06 9.76 -1.04
C VAL A 73 10.08 9.39 0.46
N PRO A 74 9.09 9.82 1.26
CA PRO A 74 9.03 9.49 2.67
C PRO A 74 8.84 7.99 2.88
N ALA A 75 9.47 7.47 3.93
CA ALA A 75 9.44 6.05 4.29
C ALA A 75 8.56 5.79 5.52
N GLY A 76 8.20 4.52 5.71
CA GLY A 76 7.50 4.04 6.90
C GLY A 76 6.11 3.50 6.61
N LYS A 77 5.45 2.99 7.65
CA LYS A 77 4.09 2.45 7.55
C LYS A 77 3.08 3.58 7.39
N SER A 78 2.13 3.39 6.48
CA SER A 78 1.06 4.34 6.20
C SER A 78 -0.21 3.55 5.88
N ILE A 79 -1.37 4.14 6.21
CA ILE A 79 -2.68 3.68 5.75
C ILE A 79 -3.25 4.78 4.84
N ALA A 80 -3.50 4.46 3.57
CA ALA A 80 -4.00 5.42 2.58
C ALA A 80 -3.18 6.74 2.56
N CYS A 81 -3.80 7.86 2.94
CA CYS A 81 -3.18 9.19 2.92
C CYS A 81 -2.58 9.62 4.28
N SER A 82 -2.41 8.70 5.22
CA SER A 82 -1.96 9.03 6.58
C SER A 82 -0.45 8.83 6.77
N THR A 83 0.13 9.48 7.78
CA THR A 83 1.52 9.28 8.18
C THR A 83 1.62 8.21 9.27
N PRO A 84 2.83 7.72 9.61
CA PRO A 84 3.00 6.83 10.75
C PRO A 84 2.41 7.37 12.06
N ALA A 85 2.23 8.69 12.19
CA ALA A 85 1.60 9.30 13.37
C ALA A 85 0.15 8.84 13.58
N ALA A 86 -0.61 8.59 12.50
CA ALA A 86 -1.98 8.12 12.63
C ALA A 86 -2.07 6.73 13.27
N LEU A 87 -1.09 5.86 13.00
CA LEU A 87 -0.99 4.53 13.63
C LEU A 87 -0.71 4.62 15.13
N ALA A 88 -0.09 5.71 15.60
CA ALA A 88 0.23 5.90 17.00
C ALA A 88 -0.96 6.41 17.83
N TRP A 89 -2.02 6.91 17.18
CA TRP A 89 -3.18 7.49 17.86
C TRP A 89 -4.26 6.47 18.24
N ASP A 90 -4.29 5.32 17.55
CA ASP A 90 -5.27 4.28 17.80
C ASP A 90 -4.63 2.89 17.67
N ALA A 91 -4.67 2.11 18.75
CA ALA A 91 -4.15 0.75 18.79
C ALA A 91 -4.87 -0.19 17.80
N ALA A 92 -6.17 0.04 17.53
CA ALA A 92 -6.91 -0.72 16.54
C ALA A 92 -6.39 -0.46 15.11
N PHE A 93 -5.98 0.77 14.80
CA PHE A 93 -5.37 1.13 13.52
C PHE A 93 -3.96 0.52 13.38
N ALA A 94 -3.19 0.48 14.47
CA ALA A 94 -1.87 -0.16 14.48
C ALA A 94 -1.94 -1.66 14.12
N ALA A 95 -3.01 -2.35 14.54
CA ALA A 95 -3.23 -3.77 14.27
C ALA A 95 -3.87 -4.06 12.89
N ALA A 96 -4.45 -3.05 12.23
CA ALA A 96 -5.19 -3.19 10.97
C ALA A 96 -4.62 -2.29 9.85
N ALA A 97 -3.30 -2.20 9.75
CA ALA A 97 -2.61 -1.36 8.78
C ALA A 97 -2.62 -1.94 7.34
N ASP A 98 -3.80 -2.22 6.80
CA ASP A 98 -3.97 -2.57 5.39
C ASP A 98 -3.85 -1.29 4.53
N PRO A 99 -2.78 -1.16 3.71
CA PRO A 99 -2.58 0.03 2.89
C PRO A 99 -3.64 0.19 1.80
N SER A 100 -4.43 -0.85 1.51
CA SER A 100 -5.52 -0.79 0.53
C SER A 100 -6.58 0.26 0.88
N GLY A 101 -6.80 0.50 2.19
CA GLY A 101 -8.03 1.13 2.64
C GLY A 101 -9.22 0.35 2.09
N ARG A 102 -9.41 -0.88 2.55
CA ARG A 102 -10.64 -1.67 2.32
C ARG A 102 -11.66 -1.39 3.41
N ALA A 103 -12.92 -1.71 3.13
CA ALA A 103 -14.03 -1.59 4.05
C ALA A 103 -13.76 -2.38 5.35
N VAL A 104 -13.70 -1.64 6.47
CA VAL A 104 -13.48 -2.21 7.81
C VAL A 104 -14.77 -2.79 8.37
N ALA A 105 -14.73 -4.06 8.77
CA ALA A 105 -15.83 -4.76 9.43
C ALA A 105 -16.28 -4.04 10.71
N GLY A 106 -17.60 -3.90 10.89
CA GLY A 106 -18.19 -3.17 12.02
C GLY A 106 -18.16 -1.64 11.90
N VAL A 107 -17.49 -1.08 10.88
CA VAL A 107 -17.54 0.36 10.55
C VAL A 107 -18.35 0.59 9.27
N HIS A 108 -18.07 -0.18 8.22
CA HIS A 108 -18.72 -0.05 6.91
C HIS A 108 -19.86 -1.06 6.75
N ARG A 109 -21.01 -0.59 6.24
CA ARG A 109 -22.20 -1.42 6.02
C ARG A 109 -21.93 -2.55 5.03
N ASP A 110 -21.18 -2.25 3.97
CA ASP A 110 -20.81 -3.20 2.91
C ASP A 110 -19.37 -3.69 3.11
N SER A 111 -19.02 -4.15 4.32
CA SER A 111 -17.71 -4.75 4.57
C SER A 111 -17.75 -6.25 4.26
N THR A 112 -16.96 -6.68 3.28
CA THR A 112 -16.68 -8.11 3.07
C THR A 112 -15.58 -8.55 4.02
N ALA A 113 -15.74 -9.71 4.68
CA ALA A 113 -14.67 -10.30 5.48
C ALA A 113 -13.43 -10.50 4.60
N VAL A 114 -12.26 -10.08 5.07
CA VAL A 114 -10.98 -10.35 4.43
C VAL A 114 -10.75 -11.87 4.53
N ALA A 115 -10.64 -12.54 3.38
CA ALA A 115 -10.29 -13.96 3.31
C ALA A 115 -8.82 -14.19 3.68
#